data_AF-A0A9E1RWT4-F1
#
_entry.id   AF-A0A9E1RWT4-F1
#
_cell.length_a   1.000
_cell.length_b   1.000
_cell.length_c   1.000
_cell.angle_alpha   90.00
_cell.angle_beta   90.00
_cell.angle_gamma   90.00
#
_symmetry.space_group_name_H-M   'P 1'
#
loop_
_entity.id
_entity.type
_entity.pdbx_description
1 polymer ?
#
loop_
_entity_poly.entity_id
_entity_poly.type
_entity_poly.pdbx_seq_one_letter_code
_entity_poly.pdbx_strand_id
1 'polypeptide(L)'
;MSEQEENPAERFQRAVGCAMRAIAGKAGEELAVTFDSDTPNLSGDQAHLPFPARDLNTLDVDMVRGSADAMALRLRYHDPAAHRRVQPRGKHARAIFEAVEQARIESLGARRFAGVAANLSSALEQRCRLKGYDHISNPEEASVADAVGALVRERLHDLPLPGAAKHLADQWRPWFEEKAGKSVFELAKTAEDQEAFGNLIRDMIRDLDIEDEDMDEGDESEADSSPDTSEDSDSDESGAAQ
;
A
#
# COMPACT_ATOMS: atom_id res chain seq x y z
N MET A 1 -22.05 -26.46 31.06
CA MET A 1 -21.68 -26.23 29.65
C MET A 1 -20.16 -26.23 29.62
N SER A 2 -19.56 -27.21 28.98
CA SER A 2 -18.10 -27.31 28.87
C SER A 2 -17.62 -26.16 27.98
N GLU A 3 -16.93 -25.20 28.57
CA GLU A 3 -16.06 -24.29 27.81
C GLU A 3 -15.03 -25.19 27.11
N GLN A 4 -15.25 -25.50 25.84
CA GLN A 4 -14.17 -26.01 25.00
C GLN A 4 -13.11 -24.91 25.01
N GLU A 5 -11.92 -25.20 25.52
CA GLU A 5 -10.77 -24.31 25.43
C GLU A 5 -10.58 -23.94 23.97
N GLU A 6 -11.01 -22.72 23.62
CA GLU A 6 -11.00 -22.25 22.26
C GLU A 6 -9.54 -22.16 21.78
N ASN A 7 -9.27 -22.76 20.62
CA ASN A 7 -7.95 -22.83 20.02
C ASN A 7 -7.34 -21.42 19.97
N PRO A 8 -6.12 -21.21 20.52
CA PRO A 8 -5.48 -19.90 20.52
C PRO A 8 -5.40 -19.25 19.13
N ALA A 9 -5.19 -20.07 18.08
CA ALA A 9 -5.14 -19.58 16.71
C ALA A 9 -6.50 -19.04 16.23
N GLU A 10 -7.61 -19.69 16.57
CA GLU A 10 -8.96 -19.23 16.21
C GLU A 10 -9.33 -17.93 16.94
N ARG A 11 -8.95 -17.82 18.22
CA ARG A 11 -9.08 -16.58 19.00
C ARG A 11 -8.30 -15.43 18.37
N PHE A 12 -7.06 -15.71 17.95
CA PHE A 12 -6.21 -14.74 17.28
C PHE A 12 -6.81 -14.30 15.95
N GLN A 13 -7.22 -15.23 15.09
CA GLN A 13 -7.88 -14.94 13.81
C GLN A 13 -9.10 -14.05 13.97
N ARG A 14 -9.99 -14.38 14.92
CA ARG A 14 -11.17 -13.56 15.21
C ARG A 14 -10.78 -12.15 15.67
N ALA A 15 -9.79 -12.05 16.56
CA ALA A 15 -9.31 -10.75 17.04
C ALA A 15 -8.70 -9.90 15.92
N VAL A 16 -7.91 -10.51 15.02
CA VAL A 16 -7.36 -9.84 13.83
C VAL A 16 -8.48 -9.37 12.92
N GLY A 17 -9.46 -10.22 12.60
CA GLY A 17 -10.59 -9.85 11.75
C GLY A 17 -11.41 -8.69 12.33
N CYS A 18 -11.71 -8.70 13.62
CA CYS A 18 -12.39 -7.59 14.29
C CYS A 18 -11.57 -6.29 14.24
N ALA A 19 -10.27 -6.36 14.53
CA ALA A 19 -9.38 -5.20 14.48
C ALA A 19 -9.28 -4.63 13.05
N MET A 20 -9.17 -5.49 12.05
CA MET A 20 -9.08 -5.12 10.64
C MET A 20 -10.31 -4.31 10.20
N ARG A 21 -11.51 -4.80 10.52
CA ARG A 21 -12.77 -4.07 10.24
C ARG A 21 -12.83 -2.72 10.95
N ALA A 22 -12.46 -2.69 12.24
CA ALA A 22 -12.47 -1.46 13.03
C ALA A 22 -11.49 -0.41 12.48
N ILE A 23 -10.29 -0.83 12.06
CA ILE A 23 -9.29 0.05 11.46
C ILE A 23 -9.78 0.54 10.09
N ALA A 24 -10.36 -0.33 9.25
CA ALA A 24 -10.87 0.02 7.92
C ALA A 24 -12.04 1.04 7.95
N GLY A 25 -12.71 1.21 9.08
CA GLY A 25 -13.80 2.18 9.22
C GLY A 25 -15.05 1.73 8.47
N LYS A 26 -15.67 2.62 7.68
CA LYS A 26 -16.90 2.30 6.92
C LYS A 26 -16.70 1.13 5.95
N ALA A 27 -15.55 1.09 5.27
CA ALA A 27 -15.19 -0.02 4.40
C ALA A 27 -15.09 -1.37 5.15
N GLY A 28 -14.94 -1.35 6.47
CA GLY A 28 -14.91 -2.53 7.32
C GLY A 28 -16.27 -3.17 7.61
N GLU A 29 -17.38 -2.51 7.31
CA GLU A 29 -18.73 -3.04 7.57
C GLU A 29 -19.06 -4.26 6.70
N GLU A 30 -18.61 -4.23 5.44
CA GLU A 30 -18.82 -5.30 4.45
C GLU A 30 -17.58 -6.22 4.31
N LEU A 31 -16.47 -5.88 4.99
CA LEU A 31 -15.20 -6.58 4.85
C LEU A 31 -15.28 -8.04 5.32
N ALA A 32 -15.14 -8.95 4.37
CA ALA A 32 -14.92 -10.36 4.60
C ALA A 32 -13.43 -10.61 4.87
N VAL A 33 -13.11 -11.24 6.00
CA VAL A 33 -11.74 -11.59 6.37
C VAL A 33 -11.65 -13.11 6.45
N THR A 34 -10.83 -13.71 5.60
CA THR A 34 -10.54 -15.14 5.60
C THR A 34 -9.07 -15.40 5.84
N PHE A 35 -8.78 -16.57 6.39
CA PHE A 35 -7.42 -17.07 6.59
C PHE A 35 -7.31 -18.33 5.74
N ASP A 36 -6.71 -18.23 4.56
CA ASP A 36 -6.73 -19.31 3.56
C ASP A 36 -5.58 -19.26 2.53
N SER A 37 -4.80 -18.19 2.50
CA SER A 37 -3.82 -17.95 1.44
C SER A 37 -2.41 -17.82 1.99
N ASP A 38 -1.44 -18.50 1.38
CA ASP A 38 -0.02 -18.33 1.74
C ASP A 38 0.49 -16.90 1.48
N THR A 39 -0.09 -16.22 0.48
CA THR A 39 0.23 -14.82 0.16
C THR A 39 -0.94 -13.91 0.52
N PRO A 40 -0.75 -12.90 1.38
CA PRO A 40 -1.80 -11.96 1.71
C PRO A 40 -2.31 -11.22 0.46
N ASN A 41 -3.63 -11.13 0.29
CA ASN A 41 -4.25 -10.39 -0.80
C ASN A 41 -5.51 -9.63 -0.34
N LEU A 42 -5.77 -8.49 -0.98
CA LEU A 42 -6.99 -7.70 -0.79
C LEU A 42 -7.64 -7.47 -2.15
N SER A 43 -8.86 -7.97 -2.32
CA SER A 43 -9.65 -7.83 -3.55
C SER A 43 -11.04 -7.30 -3.22
N GLY A 44 -11.28 -6.02 -3.51
CA GLY A 44 -12.53 -5.36 -3.14
C GLY A 44 -12.72 -5.35 -1.61
N ASP A 45 -13.81 -5.97 -1.16
CA ASP A 45 -14.20 -6.16 0.23
C ASP A 45 -13.75 -7.52 0.81
N GLN A 46 -12.87 -8.25 0.11
CA GLN A 46 -12.36 -9.56 0.55
C GLN A 46 -10.87 -9.48 0.87
N ALA A 47 -10.54 -9.74 2.14
CA ALA A 47 -9.18 -9.84 2.64
C ALA A 47 -8.81 -11.29 2.94
N HIS A 48 -7.79 -11.77 2.24
CA HIS A 48 -7.21 -13.10 2.43
C HIS A 48 -5.88 -12.96 3.16
N LEU A 49 -5.80 -13.57 4.34
CA LEU A 49 -4.60 -13.58 5.19
C LEU A 49 -4.01 -15.00 5.30
N PRO A 50 -2.72 -15.11 5.61
CA PRO A 50 -2.09 -16.40 5.87
C PRO A 50 -2.57 -17.01 7.17
N PHE A 51 -2.63 -18.35 7.18
CA PHE A 51 -2.91 -19.09 8.40
C PHE A 51 -1.79 -18.86 9.41
N PRO A 52 -2.10 -18.38 10.63
CA PRO A 52 -1.10 -18.32 11.69
C PRO A 52 -0.70 -19.74 12.10
N ALA A 53 0.56 -19.94 12.45
CA ALA A 53 1.01 -21.21 13.01
C ALA A 53 0.28 -21.53 14.32
N ARG A 54 0.11 -22.83 14.60
CA ARG A 54 -0.61 -23.31 15.80
C ARG A 54 0.04 -22.87 17.11
N ASP A 55 1.35 -22.72 17.12
CA ASP A 55 2.13 -22.28 18.28
C ASP A 55 2.14 -20.76 18.45
N LEU A 56 1.59 -20.01 17.49
CA LEU A 56 1.56 -18.54 17.48
C LEU A 56 2.92 -17.92 17.79
N ASN A 57 3.97 -18.42 17.14
CA ASN A 57 5.28 -17.81 17.27
C ASN A 57 5.22 -16.32 16.85
N THR A 58 6.08 -15.50 17.47
CA THR A 58 6.07 -14.05 17.30
C THR A 58 6.21 -13.62 15.83
N LEU A 59 7.00 -14.35 15.04
CA LEU A 59 7.26 -14.02 13.65
C LEU A 59 5.98 -14.09 12.81
N ASP A 60 5.24 -15.19 12.92
CA ASP A 60 3.99 -15.40 12.18
C ASP A 60 2.89 -14.44 12.65
N VAL A 61 2.81 -14.19 13.96
CA VAL A 61 1.87 -13.22 14.52
C VAL A 61 2.12 -11.83 13.94
N ASP A 62 3.38 -11.38 13.92
CA ASP A 62 3.77 -10.08 13.36
C ASP A 62 3.46 -9.98 11.86
N MET A 63 3.67 -11.06 11.08
CA MET A 63 3.36 -11.08 9.64
C MET A 63 1.87 -10.98 9.36
N VAL A 64 1.07 -11.78 10.05
CA VAL A 64 -0.39 -11.76 9.89
C VAL A 64 -0.94 -10.39 10.31
N ARG A 65 -0.49 -9.88 11.46
CA ARG A 65 -0.89 -8.56 11.97
C ARG A 65 -0.48 -7.43 11.05
N GLY A 66 0.77 -7.40 10.59
CA GLY A 66 1.27 -6.34 9.71
C GLY A 66 0.57 -6.36 8.35
N SER A 67 0.28 -7.54 7.79
CA SER A 67 -0.49 -7.67 6.55
C SER A 67 -1.94 -7.19 6.72
N ALA A 68 -2.61 -7.62 7.80
CA ALA A 68 -3.98 -7.21 8.11
C ALA A 68 -4.09 -5.70 8.33
N ASP A 69 -3.17 -5.13 9.10
CA ASP A 69 -3.15 -3.69 9.39
C ASP A 69 -2.85 -2.88 8.12
N ALA A 70 -1.90 -3.30 7.27
CA ALA A 70 -1.61 -2.64 6.00
C ALA A 70 -2.83 -2.63 5.05
N MET A 71 -3.53 -3.75 4.93
CA MET A 71 -4.76 -3.85 4.13
C MET A 71 -5.89 -2.98 4.69
N ALA A 72 -6.11 -3.01 6.00
CA ALA A 72 -7.14 -2.19 6.64
C ALA A 72 -6.88 -0.69 6.44
N LEU A 73 -5.62 -0.27 6.54
CA LEU A 73 -5.23 1.12 6.29
C LEU A 73 -5.41 1.48 4.82
N ARG A 74 -5.13 0.57 3.88
CA ARG A 74 -5.40 0.79 2.45
C ARG A 74 -6.89 1.02 2.22
N LEU A 75 -7.76 0.16 2.75
CA LEU A 75 -9.22 0.35 2.66
C LEU A 75 -9.69 1.70 3.21
N ARG A 76 -9.01 2.22 4.24
CA ARG A 76 -9.38 3.47 4.90
C ARG A 76 -8.87 4.73 4.22
N TYR A 77 -7.63 4.71 3.75
CA TYR A 77 -6.90 5.92 3.36
C TYR A 77 -6.57 6.00 1.87
N HIS A 78 -6.96 5.00 1.09
CA HIS A 78 -6.73 4.95 -0.35
C HIS A 78 -8.04 5.13 -1.12
N ASP A 79 -8.09 6.14 -1.97
CA ASP A 79 -9.08 6.34 -3.02
C ASP A 79 -8.53 5.77 -4.34
N PRO A 80 -9.09 4.64 -4.84
CA PRO A 80 -8.64 4.04 -6.09
C PRO A 80 -8.86 4.93 -7.32
N ALA A 81 -9.87 5.80 -7.31
CA ALA A 81 -10.15 6.70 -8.43
C ALA A 81 -9.12 7.84 -8.48
N ALA A 82 -8.82 8.45 -7.34
CA ALA A 82 -7.75 9.45 -7.24
C ALA A 82 -6.41 8.84 -7.66
N HIS A 83 -6.07 7.66 -7.14
CA HIS A 83 -4.83 6.95 -7.49
C HIS A 83 -4.67 6.74 -8.99
N ARG A 84 -5.71 6.25 -9.67
CA ARG A 84 -5.67 6.01 -11.12
C ARG A 84 -5.48 7.27 -11.95
N ARG A 85 -5.98 8.44 -11.51
CA ARG A 85 -5.82 9.71 -12.24
C ARG A 85 -4.37 10.16 -12.31
N VAL A 86 -3.58 9.88 -11.27
CA VAL A 86 -2.20 10.36 -11.13
C VAL A 86 -1.15 9.27 -11.27
N GLN A 87 -1.55 8.01 -11.49
CA GLN A 87 -0.61 6.90 -11.65
C GLN A 87 0.26 7.13 -12.91
N PRO A 88 1.60 7.07 -12.79
CA PRO A 88 2.48 7.23 -13.93
C PRO A 88 2.41 6.04 -14.90
N ARG A 89 2.91 6.26 -16.12
CA ARG A 89 3.26 5.20 -17.07
C ARG A 89 4.70 4.75 -16.80
N GLY A 90 5.11 3.61 -17.35
CA GLY A 90 6.41 3.01 -17.05
C GLY A 90 6.34 2.01 -15.89
N LYS A 91 7.09 0.91 -16.02
CA LYS A 91 7.07 -0.18 -15.04
C LYS A 91 7.74 0.23 -13.73
N HIS A 92 8.91 0.88 -13.80
CA HIS A 92 9.66 1.32 -12.62
C HIS A 92 8.97 2.50 -11.95
N ALA A 93 8.52 3.49 -12.72
CA ALA A 93 7.73 4.61 -12.21
C ALA A 93 6.47 4.15 -11.48
N ARG A 94 5.71 3.19 -12.04
CA ARG A 94 4.56 2.59 -11.35
C ARG A 94 4.97 1.89 -10.06
N ALA A 95 6.04 1.10 -10.07
CA ALA A 95 6.50 0.39 -8.87
C ALA A 95 6.88 1.37 -7.74
N ILE A 96 7.58 2.46 -8.07
CA ILE A 96 7.93 3.52 -7.11
C ILE A 96 6.67 4.22 -6.60
N PHE A 97 5.76 4.55 -7.51
CA PHE A 97 4.49 5.19 -7.17
C PHE A 97 3.68 4.37 -6.17
N GLU A 98 3.53 3.06 -6.41
CA GLU A 98 2.85 2.16 -5.47
C GLU A 98 3.59 2.04 -4.13
N ALA A 99 4.92 1.94 -4.14
CA ALA A 99 5.71 1.83 -2.91
C ALA A 99 5.60 3.09 -2.04
N VAL A 100 5.59 4.26 -2.67
CA VAL A 100 5.47 5.56 -1.98
C VAL A 100 4.03 5.80 -1.50
N GLU A 101 3.02 5.41 -2.29
CA GLU A 101 1.62 5.44 -1.87
C GLU A 101 1.39 4.51 -0.66
N GLN A 102 1.97 3.31 -0.66
CA GLN A 102 1.90 2.41 0.48
C GLN A 102 2.55 3.04 1.72
N ALA A 103 3.69 3.71 1.56
CA ALA A 103 4.33 4.44 2.65
C ALA A 103 3.43 5.56 3.21
N ARG A 104 2.71 6.30 2.35
CA ARG A 104 1.73 7.31 2.77
C ARG A 104 0.61 6.69 3.59
N ILE A 105 -0.06 5.68 3.06
CA ILE A 105 -1.16 4.97 3.73
C ILE A 105 -0.74 4.47 5.11
N GLU A 106 0.40 3.79 5.16
CA GLU A 106 0.94 3.24 6.40
C GLU A 106 1.30 4.34 7.41
N SER A 107 1.88 5.46 6.95
CA SER A 107 2.22 6.59 7.82
C SER A 107 0.99 7.25 8.46
N LEU A 108 -0.11 7.41 7.71
CA LEU A 108 -1.37 7.96 8.23
C LEU A 108 -1.96 7.09 9.35
N GLY A 109 -1.92 5.77 9.16
CA GLY A 109 -2.35 4.81 10.19
C GLY A 109 -1.45 4.80 11.41
N ALA A 110 -0.15 4.73 11.19
CA ALA A 110 0.84 4.55 12.23
C ALA A 110 0.96 5.77 13.16
N ARG A 111 0.75 6.99 12.64
CA ARG A 111 0.61 8.23 13.44
C ARG A 111 -0.53 8.15 14.47
N ARG A 112 -1.58 7.39 14.18
CA ARG A 112 -2.78 7.28 15.04
C ARG A 112 -2.76 6.05 15.93
N PHE A 113 -2.08 4.98 15.53
CA PHE A 113 -2.15 3.68 16.19
C PHE A 113 -0.75 3.12 16.41
N ALA A 114 -0.18 3.37 17.60
CA ALA A 114 1.19 2.92 17.93
C ALA A 114 1.39 1.39 17.80
N GLY A 115 0.37 0.58 18.13
CA GLY A 115 0.42 -0.87 17.93
C GLY A 115 0.47 -1.26 16.45
N VAL A 116 -0.26 -0.55 15.59
CA VAL A 116 -0.19 -0.74 14.13
C VAL A 116 1.17 -0.30 13.60
N ALA A 117 1.72 0.81 14.11
CA ALA A 117 3.07 1.26 13.76
C ALA A 117 4.13 0.18 14.02
N ALA A 118 4.05 -0.50 15.17
CA ALA A 118 4.92 -1.62 15.51
C ALA A 118 4.73 -2.81 14.56
N ASN A 119 3.49 -3.23 14.30
CA ASN A 119 3.20 -4.36 13.41
C ASN A 119 3.70 -4.09 11.97
N LEU A 120 3.49 -2.88 11.45
CA LEU A 120 3.98 -2.47 10.13
C LEU A 120 5.50 -2.43 10.08
N SER A 121 6.17 -2.00 11.16
CA SER A 121 7.62 -2.01 11.26
C SER A 121 8.18 -3.44 11.26
N SER A 122 7.59 -4.35 12.05
CA SER A 122 7.96 -5.77 12.03
C SER A 122 7.75 -6.39 10.65
N ALA A 123 6.61 -6.13 10.00
CA ALA A 123 6.35 -6.66 8.66
C ALA A 123 7.31 -6.11 7.61
N LEU A 124 7.68 -4.82 7.67
CA LEU A 124 8.68 -4.24 6.78
C LEU A 124 10.05 -4.91 6.97
N GLU A 125 10.49 -5.10 8.22
CA GLU A 125 11.75 -5.79 8.53
C GLU A 125 11.80 -7.18 7.89
N GLN A 126 10.72 -7.95 8.09
CA GLN A 126 10.65 -9.32 7.58
C GLN A 126 10.63 -9.37 6.06
N ARG A 127 9.86 -8.48 5.39
CA ARG A 127 9.86 -8.39 3.92
C ARG A 127 11.25 -8.04 3.38
N CYS A 128 11.96 -7.11 4.01
CA CYS A 128 13.31 -6.74 3.60
C CYS A 128 14.31 -7.89 3.78
N ARG A 129 14.25 -8.63 4.90
CA ARG A 129 15.08 -9.83 5.12
C ARG A 129 14.79 -10.95 4.12
N LEU A 130 13.52 -11.20 3.81
CA LEU A 130 13.13 -12.20 2.80
C LEU A 130 13.68 -11.86 1.41
N LYS A 131 13.85 -10.57 1.10
CA LYS A 131 14.49 -10.09 -0.12
C LYS A 131 16.03 -10.04 -0.04
N GLY A 132 16.62 -10.39 1.10
CA GLY A 132 18.08 -10.39 1.31
C GLY A 132 18.71 -9.00 1.47
N TYR A 133 17.90 -7.99 1.77
CA TYR A 133 18.36 -6.60 1.84
C TYR A 133 19.26 -6.29 3.04
N ASP A 134 19.39 -7.18 4.00
CA ASP A 134 20.35 -7.10 5.09
C ASP A 134 21.78 -7.54 4.71
N HIS A 135 21.98 -8.03 3.48
CA HIS A 135 23.27 -8.54 3.00
C HIS A 135 23.78 -7.86 1.73
N ILE A 136 22.99 -6.95 1.14
CA ILE A 136 23.41 -6.24 -0.08
C ILE A 136 24.63 -5.37 0.19
N SER A 137 25.53 -5.30 -0.78
CA SER A 137 26.73 -4.44 -0.72
C SER A 137 26.71 -3.33 -1.76
N ASN A 138 25.86 -3.44 -2.78
CA ASN A 138 25.67 -2.42 -3.80
C ASN A 138 24.18 -2.08 -3.97
N PRO A 139 23.81 -0.81 -4.26
CA PRO A 139 22.40 -0.41 -4.44
C PRO A 139 21.66 -1.23 -5.51
N GLU A 140 22.32 -1.54 -6.62
CA GLU A 140 21.79 -2.28 -7.77
C GLU A 140 21.30 -3.71 -7.45
N GLU A 141 21.68 -4.27 -6.30
CA GLU A 141 21.19 -5.57 -5.82
C GLU A 141 19.76 -5.50 -5.27
N ALA A 142 19.19 -4.30 -5.14
CA ALA A 142 17.87 -4.09 -4.59
C ALA A 142 16.93 -3.34 -5.55
N SER A 143 15.64 -3.46 -5.29
CA SER A 143 14.60 -2.74 -6.02
C SER A 143 14.63 -1.26 -5.63
N VAL A 144 14.77 -0.39 -6.63
CA VAL A 144 14.70 1.08 -6.43
C VAL A 144 13.37 1.47 -5.79
N ALA A 145 12.27 0.82 -6.17
CA ALA A 145 10.95 1.08 -5.60
C ALA A 145 10.89 0.77 -4.10
N ASP A 146 11.47 -0.35 -3.66
CA ASP A 146 11.52 -0.69 -2.23
C ASP A 146 12.40 0.29 -1.45
N ALA A 147 13.53 0.70 -2.03
CA ALA A 147 14.45 1.65 -1.41
C ALA A 147 13.81 3.05 -1.26
N VAL A 148 13.22 3.57 -2.33
CA VAL A 148 12.50 4.86 -2.33
C VAL A 148 11.31 4.80 -1.37
N GLY A 149 10.52 3.72 -1.37
CA GLY A 149 9.42 3.53 -0.44
C GLY A 149 9.88 3.54 1.03
N ALA A 150 11.01 2.89 1.35
CA ALA A 150 11.59 2.90 2.69
C ALA A 150 12.08 4.29 3.11
N LEU A 151 12.79 5.00 2.22
CA LEU A 151 13.27 6.36 2.46
C LEU A 151 12.12 7.36 2.66
N VAL A 152 11.09 7.31 1.83
CA VAL A 152 9.90 8.17 2.00
C VAL A 152 9.16 7.81 3.29
N ARG A 153 8.99 6.52 3.60
CA ARG A 153 8.39 6.09 4.87
C ARG A 153 9.10 6.68 6.07
N GLU A 154 10.42 6.61 6.12
CA GLU A 154 11.23 7.17 7.22
C GLU A 154 10.91 8.66 7.43
N ARG A 155 10.78 9.42 6.34
CA ARG A 155 10.46 10.85 6.39
C ARG A 155 9.01 11.17 6.73
N LEU A 156 8.04 10.38 6.23
CA LEU A 156 6.61 10.60 6.54
C LEU A 156 6.25 10.19 7.97
N HIS A 157 6.88 9.15 8.46
CA HIS A 157 6.54 8.53 9.73
C HIS A 157 7.32 9.12 10.91
N ASP A 158 8.47 9.75 10.66
CA ASP A 158 9.40 10.26 11.68
C ASP A 158 9.79 9.18 12.71
N LEU A 159 9.84 7.93 12.26
CA LEU A 159 10.34 6.79 13.03
C LEU A 159 11.49 6.12 12.29
N PRO A 160 12.48 5.59 13.02
CA PRO A 160 13.59 4.90 12.41
C PRO A 160 13.13 3.66 11.67
N LEU A 161 13.77 3.39 10.53
CA LEU A 161 13.58 2.14 9.80
C LEU A 161 14.14 0.95 10.62
N PRO A 162 13.49 -0.22 10.57
CA PRO A 162 14.02 -1.43 11.18
C PRO A 162 15.25 -1.94 10.42
N GLY A 163 16.06 -2.80 11.05
CA GLY A 163 17.41 -3.19 10.63
C GLY A 163 17.65 -3.38 9.13
N ALA A 164 16.99 -4.36 8.50
CA ALA A 164 17.16 -4.68 7.08
C ALA A 164 16.67 -3.55 6.16
N ALA A 165 15.56 -2.91 6.52
CA ALA A 165 15.02 -1.77 5.75
C ALA A 165 15.92 -0.53 5.85
N LYS A 166 16.54 -0.32 7.02
CA LYS A 166 17.52 0.74 7.24
C LYS A 166 18.77 0.50 6.42
N HIS A 167 19.29 -0.74 6.39
CA HIS A 167 20.45 -1.08 5.56
C HIS A 167 20.18 -0.80 4.08
N LEU A 168 19.01 -1.22 3.58
CA LEU A 168 18.56 -0.87 2.23
C LEU A 168 18.56 0.64 2.00
N ALA A 169 17.87 1.39 2.86
CA ALA A 169 17.71 2.82 2.71
C ALA A 169 19.06 3.55 2.70
N ASP A 170 20.00 3.14 3.57
CA ASP A 170 21.30 3.79 3.68
C ASP A 170 22.17 3.64 2.41
N GLN A 171 22.04 2.53 1.67
CA GLN A 171 22.73 2.36 0.38
C GLN A 171 22.24 3.37 -0.68
N TRP A 172 20.94 3.68 -0.66
CA TRP A 172 20.29 4.54 -1.65
C TRP A 172 20.18 6.00 -1.22
N ARG A 173 20.38 6.30 0.07
CA ARG A 173 20.18 7.63 0.66
C ARG A 173 20.96 8.75 -0.01
N PRO A 174 22.28 8.61 -0.30
CA PRO A 174 23.04 9.71 -0.91
C PRO A 174 22.47 10.14 -2.26
N TRP A 175 22.19 9.18 -3.13
CA TRP A 175 21.59 9.42 -4.45
C TRP A 175 20.17 10.01 -4.32
N PHE A 176 19.36 9.43 -3.43
CA PHE A 176 17.98 9.89 -3.24
C PHE A 176 17.91 11.32 -2.70
N GLU A 177 18.76 11.70 -1.75
CA GLU A 177 18.79 13.05 -1.20
C GLU A 177 19.33 14.08 -2.21
N GLU A 178 20.28 13.70 -3.06
CA GLU A 178 20.77 14.52 -4.16
C GLU A 178 19.66 14.82 -5.18
N LYS A 179 18.89 13.80 -5.58
CA LYS A 179 17.88 13.91 -6.64
C LYS A 179 16.53 14.45 -6.14
N ALA A 180 16.03 13.93 -5.02
CA ALA A 180 14.65 14.12 -4.57
C ALA A 180 14.51 14.78 -3.19
N GLY A 181 15.60 15.21 -2.55
CA GLY A 181 15.57 15.70 -1.16
C GLY A 181 14.58 16.85 -0.90
N LYS A 182 14.37 17.75 -1.86
CA LYS A 182 13.38 18.84 -1.77
C LYS A 182 11.94 18.33 -1.89
N SER A 183 11.69 17.47 -2.87
CA SER A 183 10.36 16.93 -3.19
C SER A 183 9.79 16.12 -2.02
N VAL A 184 10.65 15.41 -1.27
CA VAL A 184 10.27 14.64 -0.08
C VAL A 184 9.79 15.49 1.08
N PHE A 185 10.36 16.69 1.27
CA PHE A 185 9.90 17.59 2.33
C PHE A 185 8.49 18.12 2.06
N GLU A 186 8.18 18.40 0.79
CA GLU A 186 6.84 18.83 0.39
C GLU A 186 5.83 17.66 0.43
N LEU A 187 6.25 16.44 0.07
CA LEU A 187 5.42 15.22 0.20
C LEU A 187 4.89 15.02 1.63
N ALA A 188 5.70 15.30 2.65
CA ALA A 188 5.28 15.16 4.04
C ALA A 188 4.10 16.08 4.42
N LYS A 189 3.98 17.23 3.77
CA LYS A 189 2.91 18.21 4.01
C LYS A 189 1.60 17.85 3.31
N THR A 190 1.67 17.07 2.23
CA THR A 190 0.50 16.71 1.42
C THR A 190 -0.03 15.30 1.69
N ALA A 191 0.53 14.56 2.65
CA ALA A 191 0.17 13.17 2.92
C ALA A 191 -1.33 12.90 3.17
N GLU A 192 -2.09 13.90 3.63
CA GLU A 192 -3.54 13.81 3.85
C GLU A 192 -4.39 14.04 2.59
N ASP A 193 -3.82 14.61 1.53
CA ASP A 193 -4.46 14.80 0.22
C ASP A 193 -3.81 13.87 -0.81
N GLN A 194 -4.48 12.77 -1.12
CA GLN A 194 -3.92 11.73 -1.98
C GLN A 194 -3.64 12.20 -3.41
N GLU A 195 -4.45 13.10 -3.96
CA GLU A 195 -4.26 13.58 -5.33
C GLU A 195 -3.10 14.58 -5.40
N ALA A 196 -3.02 15.52 -4.45
CA ALA A 196 -1.88 16.42 -4.33
C ALA A 196 -0.57 15.65 -4.04
N PHE A 197 -0.63 14.65 -3.16
CA PHE A 197 0.51 13.79 -2.88
C PHE A 197 0.95 13.03 -4.13
N GLY A 198 0.02 12.39 -4.86
CA GLY A 198 0.34 11.64 -6.06
C GLY A 198 0.96 12.49 -7.17
N ASN A 199 0.52 13.74 -7.35
CA ASN A 199 1.17 14.67 -8.28
C ASN A 199 2.63 14.96 -7.89
N LEU A 200 2.91 15.17 -6.60
CA LEU A 200 4.29 15.34 -6.13
C LEU A 200 5.14 14.08 -6.28
N ILE A 201 4.56 12.88 -6.16
CA ILE A 201 5.30 11.64 -6.46
C ILE A 201 5.71 11.62 -7.94
N ARG A 202 4.85 12.04 -8.87
CA ARG A 202 5.18 12.08 -10.30
C ARG A 202 6.37 13.00 -10.57
N ASP A 203 6.36 14.19 -9.96
CA ASP A 203 7.46 15.14 -10.11
C ASP A 203 8.74 14.58 -9.47
N MET A 204 8.64 13.94 -8.30
CA MET A 204 9.76 13.24 -7.70
C MET A 204 10.31 12.13 -8.60
N ILE A 205 9.46 11.30 -9.22
CA ILE A 205 9.89 10.24 -10.15
C ILE A 205 10.64 10.83 -11.34
N ARG A 206 10.20 11.98 -11.87
CA ARG A 206 10.92 12.71 -12.93
C ARG A 206 12.30 13.19 -12.44
N ASP A 207 12.39 13.72 -11.22
CA ASP A 207 13.66 14.18 -10.63
C ASP A 207 14.66 13.02 -10.40
N LEU A 208 14.16 11.82 -10.10
CA LEU A 208 14.99 10.63 -9.92
C LEU A 208 15.64 10.15 -11.22
N ASP A 209 15.13 10.57 -12.39
CA ASP A 209 15.70 10.27 -13.71
C ASP A 209 15.96 8.77 -13.93
N ILE A 210 14.95 7.94 -13.60
CA ILE A 210 15.05 6.48 -13.72
C ILE A 210 14.62 6.06 -15.12
N GLU A 211 15.48 5.31 -15.79
CA GLU A 211 15.20 4.73 -17.11
C GLU A 211 13.99 3.78 -17.02
N ASP A 212 13.00 4.00 -17.89
CA ASP A 212 11.82 3.16 -17.97
C ASP A 212 11.61 2.70 -19.41
N GLU A 213 11.54 1.38 -19.60
CA GLU A 213 11.44 0.73 -20.92
C GLU A 213 10.14 1.06 -21.67
N ASP A 214 9.11 1.56 -20.96
CA ASP A 214 7.79 1.93 -21.51
C ASP A 214 7.52 3.46 -21.45
N MET A 215 8.54 4.30 -21.26
CA MET A 215 8.43 5.76 -21.29
C MET A 215 8.46 6.35 -22.72
N ASP A 216 8.14 5.55 -23.74
CA ASP A 216 8.17 6.03 -25.13
C ASP A 216 6.92 6.89 -25.43
N GLU A 217 7.19 8.19 -25.59
CA GLU A 217 6.43 9.27 -26.22
C GLU A 217 4.91 9.36 -25.96
N GLY A 218 4.53 10.30 -25.09
CA GLY A 218 3.13 10.74 -24.97
C GLY A 218 2.91 11.85 -23.96
N ASP A 219 3.87 12.77 -23.79
CA ASP A 219 3.62 14.07 -23.16
C ASP A 219 2.85 14.97 -24.14
N GLU A 220 1.65 14.52 -24.53
CA GLU A 220 0.61 15.37 -25.07
C GLU A 220 -0.61 15.19 -24.19
N SER A 221 -0.84 16.22 -23.38
CA SER A 221 -2.10 16.50 -22.74
C SER A 221 -3.20 16.66 -23.80
N GLU A 222 -3.86 15.58 -24.18
CA GLU A 222 -5.18 15.67 -24.82
C GLU A 222 -6.24 15.33 -23.78
N ALA A 223 -6.61 16.37 -23.03
CA ALA A 223 -7.88 16.43 -22.35
C ALA A 223 -8.99 16.59 -23.40
N ASP A 224 -9.36 15.52 -24.10
CA ASP A 224 -10.60 15.53 -24.87
C ASP A 224 -11.77 15.26 -23.93
N SER A 225 -12.29 16.37 -23.42
CA SER A 225 -13.61 16.44 -22.81
C SER A 225 -14.64 16.45 -23.93
N SER A 226 -15.41 15.38 -24.05
CA SER A 226 -16.74 15.45 -24.66
C SER A 226 -17.74 14.68 -23.80
N PRO A 227 -18.71 15.38 -23.17
CA PRO A 227 -19.91 14.79 -22.61
C PRO A 227 -20.98 14.69 -23.71
N ASP A 228 -21.68 13.57 -23.82
CA ASP A 228 -23.00 13.54 -24.45
C ASP A 228 -23.79 12.38 -23.83
N THR A 229 -24.58 12.69 -22.79
CA THR A 229 -26.04 12.86 -22.84
C THR A 229 -26.80 11.55 -23.02
N SER A 230 -27.49 11.21 -21.94
CA SER A 230 -28.72 10.42 -21.94
C SER A 230 -29.70 10.91 -23.01
N GLU A 231 -30.09 10.02 -23.90
CA GLU A 231 -31.45 10.03 -24.47
C GLU A 231 -32.13 8.71 -24.14
N ASP A 232 -32.98 8.82 -23.14
CA ASP A 232 -34.12 7.96 -22.85
C ASP A 232 -35.06 7.96 -24.07
N SER A 233 -35.52 6.79 -24.48
CA SER A 233 -36.64 6.64 -25.41
C SER A 233 -37.30 5.29 -25.16
N ASP A 234 -38.07 5.26 -24.07
CA ASP A 234 -39.23 4.40 -23.95
C ASP A 234 -40.18 4.62 -25.14
N SER A 235 -40.57 3.54 -25.79
CA SER A 235 -41.82 3.45 -26.55
C SER A 235 -42.29 1.99 -26.53
N ASP A 236 -43.16 1.72 -25.57
CA ASP A 236 -44.10 0.60 -25.57
C ASP A 236 -44.87 0.55 -26.90
N GLU A 237 -44.94 -0.62 -27.54
CA GLU A 237 -46.16 -1.01 -28.25
C GLU A 237 -46.40 -2.52 -28.11
N SER A 238 -47.38 -2.82 -27.26
CA SER A 238 -48.06 -4.11 -27.15
C SER A 238 -48.97 -4.37 -28.35
N GLY A 239 -48.97 -5.58 -28.91
CA GLY A 239 -50.21 -6.19 -29.40
C GLY A 239 -50.22 -6.94 -30.75
N ALA A 240 -50.26 -8.27 -30.64
CA ALA A 240 -51.18 -9.20 -31.32
C ALA A 240 -50.93 -9.72 -32.76
N ALA A 241 -51.11 -11.06 -32.86
CA ALA A 241 -51.47 -11.91 -34.01
C ALA A 241 -50.40 -12.07 -35.12
N GLN A 242 -50.05 -13.27 -35.60
CA GLN A 242 -50.78 -14.53 -35.79
C GLN A 242 -49.88 -15.75 -35.57
#